data_AF-A0A9E6F6J7-F1
#
_entry.id   AF-A0A9E6F6J7-F1
#
_cell.length_a   1.000
_cell.length_b   1.000
_cell.length_c   1.000
_cell.angle_alpha   90.00
_cell.angle_beta   90.00
_cell.angle_gamma   90.00
#
_symmetry.space_group_name_H-M   'P 1'
#
loop_
_entity.id
_entity.type
_entity.pdbx_description
1 polymer ?
#
loop_
_entity_poly.entity_id
_entity_poly.type
_entity_poly.pdbx_seq_one_letter_code
_entity_poly.pdbx_strand_id
1 'polypeptide(L)'
;MELQNESDERRLMAREVQVYTSTSHTWRDAVFSAETRYRPCVYVARLSVRIDKKMPEEDREALQETLLRILDERLKVDFKRMIEDTEESDGFLETGALNKLSDRFSRYVERAVKRFSLKQWEIGID
;
A
#
# COMPACT_ATOMS: atom_id res chain seq x y z
N MET A 1 46.53 15.10 5.23
CA MET A 1 45.38 15.81 4.65
C MET A 1 44.38 14.75 4.19
N GLU A 2 43.81 14.00 5.15
CA GLU A 2 42.96 12.82 4.88
C GLU A 2 41.70 12.76 5.78
N LEU A 3 41.52 13.71 6.69
CA LEU A 3 40.40 13.70 7.66
C LEU A 3 39.09 14.26 7.10
N GLN A 4 39.09 14.76 5.85
CA GLN A 4 37.94 15.41 5.25
C GLN A 4 37.09 14.46 4.39
N ASN A 5 37.64 13.32 3.95
CA ASN A 5 36.90 12.33 3.13
C ASN A 5 36.02 11.39 3.96
N GLU A 6 36.38 11.06 5.22
CA GLU A 6 35.55 10.18 6.06
C GLU A 6 34.28 10.86 6.60
N SER A 7 34.25 12.20 6.54
CA SER A 7 33.13 13.02 7.04
C SER A 7 31.94 13.03 6.07
N ASP A 8 32.21 12.92 4.77
CA ASP A 8 31.19 12.93 3.72
C ASP A 8 30.59 11.54 3.46
N GLU A 9 31.34 10.46 3.69
CA GLU A 9 30.80 9.09 3.60
C GLU A 9 29.83 8.74 4.74
N ARG A 10 29.99 9.37 5.92
CA ARG A 10 29.04 9.22 7.03
C ARG A 10 27.73 9.99 6.83
N ARG A 11 27.65 10.86 5.82
CA ARG A 11 26.47 11.68 5.52
C ARG A 11 25.48 11.00 4.57
N LEU A 12 25.78 9.81 4.07
CA LEU A 12 24.94 9.02 3.15
C LEU A 12 24.46 7.69 3.73
N MET A 13 24.43 7.54 5.06
CA MET A 13 23.61 6.48 5.66
C MET A 13 22.16 6.94 5.69
N ALA A 14 21.51 6.91 4.52
CA ALA A 14 20.06 6.97 4.42
C ALA A 14 19.49 5.98 5.45
N ARG A 15 18.81 6.50 6.47
CA ARG A 15 18.18 5.67 7.49
C ARG A 15 17.14 4.83 6.77
N GLU A 16 17.42 3.55 6.56
CA GLU A 16 16.48 2.65 5.91
C GLU A 16 15.17 2.63 6.72
N VAL A 17 14.08 3.09 6.10
CA VAL A 17 12.78 3.16 6.79
C VAL A 17 12.18 1.77 6.81
N GLN A 18 12.00 1.22 8.01
CA GLN A 18 11.28 -0.04 8.17
C GLN A 18 9.78 0.22 8.31
N VAL A 19 9.00 -0.26 7.33
CA VAL A 19 7.54 -0.22 7.36
C VAL A 19 6.99 -1.59 7.73
N TYR A 20 6.13 -1.65 8.75
CA TYR A 20 5.43 -2.86 9.18
C TYR A 20 3.94 -2.74 8.81
N THR A 21 3.33 -3.84 8.37
CA THR A 21 1.90 -3.89 8.08
C THR A 21 1.15 -4.78 9.06
N SER A 22 -0.08 -4.39 9.36
CA SER A 22 -1.06 -5.26 10.00
C SER A 22 -2.33 -5.22 9.18
N THR A 23 -2.67 -6.34 8.57
CA THR A 23 -3.78 -6.46 7.62
C THR A 23 -4.88 -7.32 8.21
N SER A 24 -6.11 -6.81 8.14
CA SER A 24 -7.32 -7.54 8.47
C SER A 24 -8.23 -7.58 7.24
N HIS A 25 -8.95 -8.67 7.06
CA HIS A 25 -9.89 -8.80 5.95
C HIS A 25 -11.10 -9.64 6.33
N THR A 26 -12.18 -9.49 5.58
CA THR A 26 -13.40 -10.25 5.77
C THR A 26 -14.13 -10.42 4.44
N TRP A 27 -14.82 -11.54 4.32
CA TRP A 27 -15.85 -11.74 3.31
C TRP A 27 -17.23 -11.64 3.96
N ARG A 28 -18.10 -10.85 3.35
CA ARG A 28 -19.54 -10.83 3.66
C ARG A 28 -20.30 -10.94 2.36
N ASP A 29 -20.98 -12.08 2.18
CA ASP A 29 -21.64 -12.44 0.93
C ASP A 29 -20.70 -12.28 -0.27
N ALA A 30 -21.06 -11.44 -1.23
CA ALA A 30 -20.30 -11.16 -2.44
C ALA A 30 -19.36 -9.94 -2.28
N VAL A 31 -18.98 -9.57 -1.05
CA VAL A 31 -18.12 -8.40 -0.79
C VAL A 31 -16.89 -8.82 -0.01
N PHE A 32 -15.72 -8.56 -0.59
CA PHE A 32 -14.44 -8.59 0.11
C PHE A 32 -14.15 -7.21 0.68
N SER A 33 -13.64 -7.15 1.90
CA SER A 33 -13.14 -5.91 2.49
C SER A 33 -11.84 -6.17 3.22
N ALA A 34 -10.87 -5.28 3.06
CA ALA A 34 -9.58 -5.35 3.73
C ALA A 34 -9.13 -3.98 4.24
N GLU A 35 -8.48 -3.98 5.39
CA GLU A 35 -7.85 -2.82 6.02
C GLU A 35 -6.41 -3.18 6.38
N THR A 36 -5.46 -2.33 5.98
CA THR A 36 -4.04 -2.46 6.30
C THR A 36 -3.53 -1.20 6.98
N ARG A 37 -2.87 -1.38 8.13
CA ARG A 37 -2.21 -0.30 8.88
C ARG A 37 -0.71 -0.33 8.64
N TYR A 38 -0.11 0.81 8.30
CA TYR A 38 1.32 0.93 7.98
C TYR A 38 2.06 1.65 9.10
N ARG A 39 2.90 0.94 9.86
CA ARG A 39 3.71 1.48 10.98
C ARG A 39 5.16 1.71 10.55
N PRO A 40 5.91 2.68 11.12
CA PRO A 40 5.58 3.53 12.27
C PRO A 40 4.56 4.65 11.98
N CYS A 41 4.18 4.85 10.72
CA CYS A 41 3.16 5.83 10.35
C CYS A 41 1.77 5.46 10.92
N VAL A 42 0.84 6.42 10.89
CA VAL A 42 -0.55 6.22 11.33
C VAL A 42 -1.50 5.87 10.19
N TYR A 43 -0.95 5.61 8.99
CA TYR A 43 -1.75 5.45 7.78
C TYR A 43 -2.50 4.13 7.72
N VAL A 44 -3.73 4.20 7.22
CA VAL A 44 -4.64 3.08 7.04
C VAL A 44 -5.14 3.05 5.61
N ALA A 45 -4.78 2.01 4.86
CA ALA A 45 -5.38 1.74 3.55
C ALA A 45 -6.56 0.79 3.70
N ARG A 46 -7.66 1.09 3.01
CA ARG A 46 -8.85 0.25 2.94
C ARG A 46 -9.19 -0.04 1.49
N LEU A 47 -9.68 -1.25 1.24
CA LEU A 47 -10.35 -1.58 -0.01
C LEU A 47 -11.60 -2.41 0.23
N SER A 48 -12.58 -2.22 -0.65
CA SER A 48 -13.77 -3.05 -0.75
C SER A 48 -14.00 -3.44 -2.20
N VAL A 49 -14.29 -4.70 -2.45
CA VAL A 49 -14.54 -5.21 -3.82
C VAL A 49 -15.81 -6.05 -3.77
N ARG A 50 -16.76 -5.72 -4.65
CA ARG A 50 -17.97 -6.53 -4.83
C ARG A 50 -17.80 -7.45 -6.04
N ILE A 51 -17.98 -8.74 -5.82
CA ILE A 51 -17.92 -9.78 -6.85
C ILE A 51 -19.32 -10.16 -7.35
N ASP A 52 -19.38 -10.83 -8.50
CA ASP A 52 -20.60 -11.53 -8.91
C ASP A 52 -20.79 -12.78 -8.02
N LYS A 53 -22.03 -13.09 -7.63
CA LYS A 53 -22.39 -14.30 -6.88
C LYS A 53 -21.99 -15.59 -7.61
N LYS A 54 -21.81 -15.54 -8.92
CA LYS A 54 -21.41 -16.69 -9.75
C LYS A 54 -19.90 -16.84 -9.93
N MET A 55 -19.09 -16.00 -9.30
CA MET A 55 -17.63 -16.13 -9.37
C MET A 55 -17.20 -17.49 -8.80
N PRO A 56 -16.38 -18.27 -9.53
CA PRO A 56 -15.80 -19.50 -9.00
C PRO A 56 -14.97 -19.25 -7.73
N GLU A 57 -14.98 -20.19 -6.80
CA GLU A 57 -14.24 -20.03 -5.53
C GLU A 57 -12.72 -19.87 -5.76
N GLU A 58 -12.15 -20.56 -6.76
CA GLU A 58 -10.74 -20.41 -7.14
C GLU A 58 -10.41 -18.97 -7.59
N ASP A 59 -11.28 -18.35 -8.40
CA ASP A 59 -11.12 -16.96 -8.83
C ASP A 59 -11.25 -15.99 -7.64
N ARG A 60 -12.14 -16.32 -6.71
CA ARG A 60 -12.36 -15.54 -5.48
C ARG A 60 -11.14 -15.58 -4.57
N GLU A 61 -10.55 -16.75 -4.36
CA GLU A 61 -9.30 -16.92 -3.59
C GLU A 61 -8.13 -16.20 -4.27
N ALA A 62 -7.97 -16.38 -5.59
CA ALA A 62 -6.92 -15.71 -6.36
C ALA A 62 -7.05 -14.18 -6.32
N LEU A 63 -8.28 -13.65 -6.39
CA LEU A 63 -8.55 -12.23 -6.23
C LEU A 63 -8.18 -11.75 -4.82
N GLN A 64 -8.61 -12.47 -3.78
CA GLN A 64 -8.28 -12.15 -2.39
C GLN A 64 -6.76 -12.05 -2.21
N GLU A 65 -6.02 -13.08 -2.63
CA GLU A 65 -4.55 -13.10 -2.52
C GLU A 65 -3.91 -11.93 -3.27
N THR A 66 -4.43 -11.62 -4.46
CA THR A 66 -3.93 -10.49 -5.26
C THR A 66 -4.16 -9.16 -4.55
N LEU A 67 -5.34 -8.95 -3.96
CA LEU A 67 -5.68 -7.72 -3.24
C LEU A 67 -4.88 -7.56 -1.94
N LEU A 68 -4.70 -8.64 -1.19
CA LEU A 68 -3.85 -8.65 0.00
C LEU A 68 -2.39 -8.35 -0.36
N ARG A 69 -1.87 -8.95 -1.44
CA ARG A 69 -0.52 -8.64 -1.95
C ARG A 69 -0.36 -7.17 -2.35
N ILE A 70 -1.40 -6.57 -2.92
CA ILE A 70 -1.36 -5.13 -3.24
C ILE A 70 -1.18 -4.31 -1.95
N LEU A 71 -1.92 -4.62 -0.89
CA LEU A 71 -1.83 -3.91 0.38
C LEU A 71 -0.48 -4.15 1.09
N ASP A 72 -0.10 -5.42 1.26
CA ASP A 72 1.02 -5.82 2.13
C ASP A 72 2.38 -5.69 1.47
N GLU A 73 2.47 -5.79 0.15
CA GLU A 73 3.74 -5.73 -0.58
C GLU A 73 3.85 -4.45 -1.40
N ARG A 74 2.96 -4.25 -2.38
CA ARG A 74 3.12 -3.16 -3.36
C ARG A 74 2.95 -1.79 -2.72
N LEU A 75 1.85 -1.61 -2.00
CA LEU A 75 1.54 -0.34 -1.36
C LEU A 75 2.51 -0.06 -0.21
N LYS A 76 2.96 -1.08 0.53
CA LYS A 76 4.04 -0.96 1.51
C LYS A 76 5.34 -0.44 0.90
N VAL A 77 5.75 -0.98 -0.26
CA VAL A 77 6.96 -0.50 -0.97
C VAL A 77 6.80 0.94 -1.42
N ASP A 78 5.62 1.29 -1.95
CA ASP A 78 5.34 2.67 -2.35
C ASP A 78 5.32 3.64 -1.14
N PHE A 79 4.76 3.22 0.00
CA PHE A 79 4.81 3.97 1.25
C PHE A 79 6.25 4.18 1.73
N LYS A 80 7.04 3.10 1.79
CA LYS A 80 8.46 3.17 2.21
C LYS A 80 9.22 4.17 1.32
N ARG A 81 9.08 4.04 0.00
CA ARG A 81 9.71 4.96 -0.96
C ARG A 81 9.26 6.40 -0.75
N MET A 82 7.96 6.64 -0.56
CA MET A 82 7.48 8.00 -0.31
C MET A 82 8.05 8.58 0.98
N ILE A 83 8.11 7.82 2.07
CA ILE A 83 8.71 8.30 3.32
C ILE A 83 10.21 8.58 3.16
N GLU A 84 10.93 7.75 2.40
CA GLU A 84 12.35 7.94 2.09
C GLU A 84 12.60 9.11 1.15
N ASP A 85 11.73 9.32 0.15
CA ASP A 85 11.83 10.40 -0.85
C ASP A 85 11.44 11.77 -0.26
N THR A 86 10.49 11.81 0.68
CA THR A 86 10.09 13.03 1.38
C THR A 86 10.96 13.23 2.62
N GLU A 87 12.28 13.26 2.50
CA GLU A 87 13.17 13.73 3.59
C GLU A 87 12.68 15.09 4.12
N GLU A 88 11.73 15.16 5.07
CA GLU A 88 11.54 16.24 6.05
C GLU A 88 10.19 16.25 6.81
N SER A 89 10.31 16.70 8.07
CA SER A 89 9.30 17.16 9.04
C SER A 89 8.33 16.11 9.62
N ASP A 90 8.61 15.68 10.86
CA ASP A 90 7.66 15.08 11.80
C ASP A 90 7.08 13.69 11.49
N GLY A 91 7.49 13.02 10.42
CA GLY A 91 7.13 11.61 10.15
C GLY A 91 5.75 11.40 9.53
N PHE A 92 5.19 12.44 8.92
CA PHE A 92 3.93 12.40 8.17
C PHE A 92 4.18 12.73 6.69
N LEU A 93 3.54 11.98 5.81
CA LEU A 93 3.42 12.31 4.39
C LEU A 93 2.50 13.52 4.22
N GLU A 94 2.95 14.48 3.42
CA GLU A 94 2.12 15.59 2.97
C GLU A 94 0.92 15.10 2.13
N THR A 95 -0.15 15.91 2.08
CA THR A 95 -1.36 15.62 1.30
C THR A 95 -1.06 15.27 -0.16
N GLY A 96 -0.04 15.90 -0.77
CA GLY A 96 0.39 15.60 -2.13
C GLY A 96 0.96 14.19 -2.32
N ALA A 97 1.70 13.67 -1.33
CA ALA A 97 2.25 12.31 -1.34
C ALA A 97 1.14 11.27 -1.12
N LEU A 98 0.19 11.55 -0.23
CA LEU A 98 -0.97 10.68 0.01
C LEU A 98 -1.86 10.55 -1.24
N ASN A 99 -2.09 11.66 -1.96
CA ASN A 99 -2.82 11.61 -3.23
C ASN A 99 -2.13 10.71 -4.27
N LYS A 100 -0.80 10.80 -4.37
CA LYS A 100 -0.02 9.93 -5.27
C LYS A 100 -0.11 8.45 -4.88
N LEU A 101 -0.09 8.14 -3.57
CA LEU A 101 -0.26 6.77 -3.08
C LEU A 101 -1.67 6.25 -3.36
N SER A 102 -2.69 7.08 -3.13
CA SER A 102 -4.08 6.74 -3.45
C SER A 102 -4.27 6.45 -4.94
N ASP A 103 -3.67 7.27 -5.82
CA ASP A 103 -3.68 7.05 -7.27
C ASP A 103 -2.99 5.73 -7.67
N ARG A 104 -1.84 5.41 -7.05
CA ARG A 104 -1.15 4.13 -7.31
C ARG A 104 -1.99 2.95 -6.84
N PHE A 105 -2.56 3.05 -5.64
CA PHE A 105 -3.43 2.03 -5.07
C PHE A 105 -4.65 1.77 -5.96
N SER A 106 -5.30 2.85 -6.40
CA SER A 106 -6.41 2.83 -7.35
C SER A 106 -6.07 2.01 -8.60
N ARG A 107 -4.93 2.32 -9.24
CA ARG A 107 -4.48 1.62 -10.44
C ARG A 107 -4.14 0.15 -10.19
N TYR A 108 -3.59 -0.19 -9.02
CA TYR A 108 -3.30 -1.60 -8.70
C TYR A 108 -4.59 -2.40 -8.54
N VAL A 109 -5.56 -1.85 -7.80
CA VAL A 109 -6.86 -2.49 -7.59
C VAL A 109 -7.61 -2.59 -8.92
N GLU A 110 -7.67 -1.52 -9.71
CA GLU A 110 -8.29 -1.53 -11.05
C GLU A 110 -7.73 -2.66 -11.93
N ARG A 111 -6.40 -2.84 -11.96
CA ARG A 111 -5.76 -3.93 -12.73
C ARG A 111 -6.13 -5.31 -12.20
N ALA A 112 -6.17 -5.47 -10.87
CA ALA A 112 -6.53 -6.74 -10.25
C ALA A 112 -7.99 -7.10 -10.57
N VAL A 113 -8.92 -6.19 -10.33
CA VAL A 113 -10.36 -6.42 -10.48
C VAL A 113 -10.79 -6.51 -11.94
N LYS A 114 -10.08 -5.84 -12.87
CA LYS A 114 -10.32 -5.94 -14.32
C LYS A 114 -10.11 -7.37 -14.84
N ARG A 115 -9.15 -8.11 -14.30
CA ARG A 115 -8.91 -9.52 -14.67
C ARG A 115 -10.16 -10.39 -14.43
N PHE A 116 -10.96 -10.03 -13.43
CA PHE A 116 -12.16 -10.76 -13.02
C PHE A 116 -13.46 -10.08 -13.46
N SER A 117 -13.38 -9.10 -14.39
CA SER A 117 -14.53 -8.37 -14.95
C SER A 117 -15.43 -7.67 -13.92
N LEU A 118 -14.85 -7.26 -12.79
CA LEU A 118 -15.59 -6.58 -11.73
C LEU A 118 -15.76 -5.09 -12.02
N LYS A 119 -16.94 -4.56 -11.70
CA LYS A 119 -17.31 -3.17 -11.98
C LYS A 119 -17.47 -2.29 -10.75
N GLN A 120 -17.44 -2.88 -9.55
CA GLN A 120 -17.66 -2.15 -8.30
C GLN A 120 -16.57 -2.47 -7.28
N TRP A 121 -15.78 -1.45 -6.96
CA TRP A 121 -14.75 -1.47 -5.95
C TRP A 121 -14.53 -0.06 -5.42
N GLU A 122 -14.05 0.03 -4.19
CA GLU A 122 -13.78 1.27 -3.47
C GLU A 122 -12.44 1.14 -2.75
N ILE A 123 -11.70 2.26 -2.66
CA ILE A 123 -10.46 2.34 -1.89
C ILE A 123 -10.41 3.63 -1.08
N GLY A 124 -9.56 3.65 -0.05
CA GLY A 124 -9.20 4.87 0.67
C GLY A 124 -7.86 4.71 1.38
N ILE A 125 -7.18 5.83 1.60
CA ILE A 125 -6.01 5.93 2.46
C ILE A 125 -6.27 7.12 3.39
N ASP A 126 -6.27 6.86 4.70
CA ASP A 126 -6.39 7.86 5.76
C ASP A 126 -5.10 7.92 6.58
#